data_AF-A0A7W5SE79-F1
#
_entry.id   AF-A0A7W5SE79-F1
#
_cell.length_a   1.000
_cell.length_b   1.000
_cell.length_c   1.000
_cell.angle_alpha   90.00
_cell.angle_beta   90.00
_cell.angle_gamma   90.00
#
_symmetry.space_group_name_H-M   'P 1'
#
loop_
_entity.id
_entity.type
_entity.pdbx_description
1 polymer ?
#
loop_
_entity_poly.entity_id
_entity_poly.type
_entity_poly.pdbx_seq_one_letter_code
_entity_poly.pdbx_strand_id
1 'polypeptide(L)'
;MRESDADEPVAPPMQAKRRTMTDKVLTCTGLLLAGVSAFFPWYVFLNPDKFGIQVAEGDRTRDLPHWKGREIVNVSPLAMANKNPNGQKEFLPDPMTTATVSSVGREDDKGPPAEDQPFPGKSPFHLLHVANGRALIEDDTGMYVVRVGSVLPDNSRLATIEQRDGRWVIVTSTGDVYSHE
;
A
#
# COMPACT_ATOMS: atom_id res chain seq x y z
N MET A 1 91.80 26.82 4.95
CA MET A 1 90.64 26.12 4.35
C MET A 1 89.46 26.32 5.26
N ARG A 2 88.42 27.04 4.82
CA ARG A 2 87.12 27.11 5.47
C ARG A 2 86.09 26.84 4.39
N GLU A 3 85.62 25.59 4.35
CA GLU A 3 84.41 25.22 3.63
C GLU A 3 83.24 25.66 4.50
N SER A 4 82.56 26.71 4.07
CA SER A 4 81.21 27.01 4.50
C SER A 4 80.50 27.42 3.23
N ASP A 5 80.23 26.39 2.43
CA ASP A 5 79.36 26.44 1.27
C ASP A 5 77.96 26.74 1.79
N ALA A 6 77.55 27.99 1.62
CA ALA A 6 76.24 28.45 2.03
C ALA A 6 75.27 28.11 0.91
N ASP A 7 74.66 26.93 1.00
CA ASP A 7 73.43 26.62 0.26
C ASP A 7 72.33 27.57 0.76
N GLU A 8 72.13 28.66 0.03
CA GLU A 8 71.00 29.55 0.20
C GLU A 8 69.73 28.79 -0.26
N PRO A 9 68.75 28.51 0.62
CA PRO A 9 67.52 27.87 0.19
C PRO A 9 66.71 28.87 -0.64
N VAL A 10 66.84 28.77 -1.97
CA VAL A 10 66.03 29.54 -2.91
C VAL A 10 64.57 29.14 -2.71
N ALA A 11 63.76 30.05 -2.17
CA ALA A 11 62.33 29.86 -2.03
C ALA A 11 61.72 29.56 -3.41
N PRO A 12 60.90 28.50 -3.56
CA PRO A 12 60.29 28.19 -4.84
C PRO A 12 59.44 29.39 -5.29
N PRO A 13 59.51 29.81 -6.57
CA PRO A 13 58.69 30.92 -7.03
C PRO A 13 57.23 30.53 -6.88
N MET A 14 56.51 31.22 -5.98
CA MET A 14 55.06 31.11 -5.88
C MET A 14 54.48 31.57 -7.22
N GLN A 15 54.17 30.63 -8.10
CA GLN A 15 53.49 30.93 -9.34
C GLN A 15 52.09 31.43 -8.98
N ALA A 16 51.93 32.76 -8.96
CA ALA A 16 50.63 33.40 -8.91
C ALA A 16 49.92 33.04 -10.22
N LYS A 17 49.22 31.90 -10.23
CA LYS A 17 48.45 31.42 -11.37
C LYS A 17 47.41 32.49 -11.67
N ARG A 18 47.65 33.30 -12.72
CA ARG A 18 46.70 34.31 -13.20
C ARG A 18 45.41 33.58 -13.55
N ARG A 19 44.41 33.66 -12.66
CA ARG A 19 43.08 33.13 -12.92
C ARG A 19 42.55 33.79 -14.18
N THR A 20 42.40 33.00 -15.24
CA THR A 20 41.86 33.49 -16.51
C THR A 20 40.41 33.94 -16.29
N MET A 21 39.92 34.88 -17.11
CA MET A 21 38.53 35.35 -16.98
C MET A 21 37.54 34.19 -17.05
N THR A 22 37.84 33.17 -17.85
CA THR A 22 37.07 31.94 -17.97
C THR A 22 36.98 31.16 -16.67
N ASP A 23 38.07 31.06 -15.92
CA ASP A 23 38.13 30.38 -14.62
C ASP A 23 37.26 31.10 -13.57
N LYS A 24 37.26 32.44 -13.60
CA LYS A 24 36.38 33.25 -12.74
C LYS A 24 34.91 33.10 -13.09
N VAL A 25 34.58 33.08 -14.39
CA VAL A 25 33.21 32.85 -14.87
C VAL A 25 32.73 31.48 -14.43
N LEU A 26 33.53 30.43 -14.64
CA LEU A 26 33.17 29.06 -14.25
C LEU A 26 32.96 28.94 -12.74
N THR A 27 33.82 29.57 -11.95
CA THR A 27 33.70 29.59 -10.48
C THR A 27 32.42 30.32 -10.04
N CYS A 28 32.09 31.47 -10.63
CA CYS A 28 30.88 32.21 -10.29
C CYS A 28 29.61 31.43 -10.67
N THR A 29 29.58 30.83 -11.86
CA THR A 29 28.44 30.03 -12.31
C THR A 29 28.24 28.80 -11.43
N GLY A 30 29.32 28.11 -11.05
CA GLY A 30 29.26 26.96 -10.14
C GLY A 30 28.75 27.36 -8.75
N LEU A 31 29.23 28.48 -8.20
CA LEU A 31 28.78 28.99 -6.91
C LEU A 31 27.28 29.39 -6.94
N LEU A 32 26.84 30.05 -8.01
CA LEU A 32 25.43 30.41 -8.20
C LEU A 32 24.55 29.16 -8.32
N LEU A 33 24.95 28.19 -9.14
CA LEU A 33 24.22 26.93 -9.31
C LEU A 33 24.10 26.16 -7.99
N ALA A 34 25.18 26.11 -7.21
CA ALA A 34 25.18 25.48 -5.89
C ALA A 34 24.22 26.20 -4.92
N GLY A 35 24.24 27.53 -4.90
CA GLY A 35 23.34 28.34 -4.06
C GLY A 35 21.86 28.11 -4.40
N VAL A 36 21.51 28.13 -5.70
CA VAL A 36 20.14 27.84 -6.15
C VAL A 36 19.75 26.41 -5.78
N SER A 37 20.62 25.41 -6.03
CA SER A 37 20.36 24.01 -5.70
C SER A 37 20.13 23.78 -4.20
N ALA A 38 20.92 24.41 -3.34
CA ALA A 38 20.79 24.28 -1.89
C ALA A 38 19.51 24.95 -1.34
N PHE A 39 19.09 26.08 -1.92
CA PHE A 39 17.89 26.82 -1.48
C PHE A 39 16.60 26.32 -2.15
N PHE A 40 16.72 25.60 -3.27
CA PHE A 40 15.59 25.11 -4.05
C PHE A 40 14.61 24.21 -3.26
N PRO A 41 15.05 23.26 -2.41
CA PRO A 41 14.14 22.45 -1.60
C PRO A 41 13.27 23.28 -0.65
N TRP A 42 13.82 24.36 -0.08
CA TRP A 42 13.07 25.28 0.77
C TRP A 42 12.05 26.10 -0.02
N TYR A 43 12.40 26.52 -1.23
CA TYR A 43 11.45 27.19 -2.13
C TYR A 43 10.29 26.26 -2.53
N VAL A 44 10.57 24.99 -2.83
CA VAL A 44 9.56 23.95 -3.08
C VAL A 44 8.64 23.77 -1.86
N PHE A 45 9.22 23.69 -0.66
CA PHE A 45 8.46 23.53 0.58
C PHE A 45 7.51 24.70 0.87
N LEU A 46 7.95 25.94 0.61
CA LEU A 46 7.15 27.15 0.84
C LEU A 46 6.17 27.49 -0.30
N ASN A 47 6.25 26.80 -1.44
CA ASN A 47 5.31 26.93 -2.56
C ASN A 47 4.60 25.59 -2.84
N PRO A 48 3.85 25.05 -1.86
CA PRO A 48 3.16 23.77 -2.00
C PRO A 48 2.05 23.82 -3.06
N ASP A 49 1.54 24.99 -3.41
CA ASP A 49 0.59 25.21 -4.49
C ASP A 49 1.16 24.85 -5.87
N LYS A 50 2.46 25.09 -6.09
CA LYS A 50 3.16 24.85 -7.37
C LYS A 50 3.82 23.48 -7.46
N PHE A 51 4.34 22.99 -6.33
CA PHE A 51 5.17 21.78 -6.29
C PHE A 51 4.64 20.70 -5.35
N GLY A 52 3.68 21.02 -4.51
CA GLY A 52 3.00 20.02 -3.70
C GLY A 52 2.27 19.03 -4.60
N ILE A 53 2.06 17.83 -4.05
CA ILE A 53 1.14 16.89 -4.65
C ILE A 53 -0.22 17.57 -4.58
N GLN A 54 -0.73 18.04 -5.71
CA GLN A 54 -2.13 18.37 -5.84
C GLN A 54 -2.91 17.05 -5.78
N VAL A 55 -3.01 16.48 -4.57
CA VAL A 55 -4.19 15.69 -4.22
C VAL A 55 -5.30 16.67 -4.47
N ALA A 56 -5.97 16.52 -5.61
CA ALA A 56 -6.98 17.44 -6.09
C ALA A 56 -7.73 18.00 -4.89
N GLU A 57 -7.60 19.31 -4.65
CA GLU A 57 -8.45 20.08 -3.75
C GLU A 57 -9.85 20.09 -4.37
N GLY A 58 -10.41 18.90 -4.52
CA GLY A 58 -11.59 18.54 -5.30
C GLY A 58 -12.32 17.38 -4.63
N ASP A 59 -11.97 17.04 -3.38
CA ASP A 59 -12.71 16.04 -2.61
C ASP A 59 -12.80 16.42 -1.13
N ARG A 60 -13.18 17.68 -0.86
CA ARG A 60 -14.03 17.99 0.31
C ARG A 60 -15.49 17.58 0.07
N THR A 61 -15.79 17.01 -1.10
CA THR A 61 -16.97 16.21 -1.34
C THR A 61 -16.76 14.84 -0.69
N ARG A 62 -17.84 14.20 -0.24
CA ARG A 62 -17.83 12.83 0.31
C ARG A 62 -17.59 11.79 -0.81
N ASP A 63 -16.93 12.16 -1.90
CA ASP A 63 -17.08 11.48 -3.18
C ASP A 63 -15.82 10.73 -3.58
N LEU A 64 -15.70 9.53 -3.01
CA LEU A 64 -14.65 8.56 -3.32
C LEU A 64 -14.33 8.50 -4.82
N PRO A 65 -13.03 8.54 -5.21
CA PRO A 65 -12.62 8.52 -6.61
C PRO A 65 -13.21 7.33 -7.37
N HIS A 66 -13.46 7.52 -8.66
CA HIS A 66 -14.07 6.53 -9.56
C HIS A 66 -13.14 5.35 -9.91
N TRP A 67 -12.05 5.15 -9.18
CA TRP A 67 -11.18 3.99 -9.38
C TRP A 67 -11.96 2.70 -9.15
N LYS A 68 -11.86 1.78 -10.12
CA LYS A 68 -12.45 0.45 -10.04
C LYS A 68 -11.82 -0.24 -8.83
N GLY A 69 -12.63 -0.51 -7.79
CA GLY A 69 -12.19 -1.22 -6.60
C GLY A 69 -11.44 -2.49 -7.03
N ARG A 70 -10.18 -2.58 -6.63
CA ARG A 70 -9.37 -3.77 -6.90
C ARG A 70 -9.92 -4.87 -6.00
N GLU A 71 -10.56 -5.86 -6.60
CA GLU A 71 -10.98 -7.07 -5.89
C GLU A 71 -9.72 -7.71 -5.30
N ILE A 72 -9.61 -7.68 -3.98
CA ILE A 72 -8.53 -8.35 -3.26
C ILE A 72 -8.88 -9.82 -3.29
N VAL A 73 -8.44 -10.52 -4.33
CA VAL A 73 -8.55 -11.97 -4.39
C VAL A 73 -7.60 -12.50 -3.32
N ASN A 74 -8.15 -12.88 -2.17
CA ASN A 74 -7.39 -13.48 -1.09
C ASN A 74 -7.02 -14.91 -1.52
N VAL A 75 -5.97 -15.03 -2.33
CA VAL A 75 -5.45 -16.33 -2.75
C VAL A 75 -4.50 -16.84 -1.67
N SER A 76 -4.69 -18.09 -1.25
CA SER A 76 -3.72 -18.77 -0.37
C SER A 76 -2.34 -18.71 -1.02
N PRO A 77 -1.25 -18.46 -0.27
CA PRO A 77 0.10 -18.35 -0.84
C PRO A 77 0.51 -19.58 -1.68
N LEU A 78 -0.06 -20.74 -1.38
CA LEU A 78 0.13 -22.00 -2.12
C LEU A 78 -0.45 -22.00 -3.54
N ALA A 79 -1.45 -21.15 -3.81
CA ALA A 79 -2.07 -21.01 -5.13
C ALA A 79 -1.28 -20.05 -6.05
N MET A 80 -0.25 -19.35 -5.54
CA MET A 80 0.63 -18.55 -6.37
C MET A 80 1.52 -19.46 -7.21
N ALA A 81 1.50 -19.26 -8.54
CA ALA A 81 2.36 -20.00 -9.45
C ALA A 81 3.83 -19.65 -9.16
N ASN A 82 4.57 -20.60 -8.57
CA ASN A 82 6.00 -20.48 -8.33
C ASN A 82 6.74 -20.49 -9.69
N LYS A 83 7.41 -19.38 -10.02
CA LYS A 83 8.09 -19.18 -11.30
C LYS A 83 9.59 -19.50 -11.24
N ASN A 84 10.07 -20.07 -10.13
CA ASN A 84 11.47 -20.49 -9.99
C ASN A 84 11.73 -21.81 -10.72
N PRO A 85 12.72 -21.87 -11.64
CA PRO A 85 13.00 -23.07 -12.44
C PRO A 85 13.59 -24.24 -11.64
N ASN A 86 14.11 -23.99 -10.43
CA ASN A 86 14.77 -25.01 -9.59
C ASN A 86 14.01 -25.34 -8.29
N GLY A 87 12.76 -24.94 -8.16
CA GLY A 87 11.93 -25.32 -7.01
C GLY A 87 11.22 -26.64 -7.28
N GLN A 88 11.89 -27.78 -7.07
CA GLN A 88 11.18 -29.04 -6.95
C GLN A 88 10.15 -28.92 -5.83
N LYS A 89 8.87 -29.16 -6.15
CA LYS A 89 7.82 -29.33 -5.16
C LYS A 89 8.09 -30.63 -4.43
N GLU A 90 8.87 -30.58 -3.36
CA GLU A 90 8.86 -31.65 -2.38
C GLU A 90 7.52 -31.57 -1.65
N PHE A 91 6.59 -32.41 -2.09
CA PHE A 91 5.43 -32.78 -1.29
C PHE A 91 5.99 -33.62 -0.14
N LEU A 92 6.52 -32.95 0.89
CA LEU A 92 6.87 -33.61 2.14
C LEU A 92 5.55 -33.90 2.84
N PRO A 93 5.07 -35.16 2.92
CA PRO A 93 3.97 -35.47 3.80
C PRO A 93 4.43 -35.13 5.22
N ASP A 94 3.74 -34.18 5.84
CA ASP A 94 3.94 -33.85 7.24
C ASP A 94 3.76 -35.13 8.07
N PRO A 95 4.78 -35.59 8.82
CA PRO A 95 4.66 -36.77 9.66
C PRO A 95 3.75 -36.55 10.88
N MET A 96 3.19 -35.36 11.09
CA MET A 96 2.09 -35.19 12.03
C MET A 96 0.84 -35.90 11.53
N THR A 97 0.48 -36.98 12.22
CA THR A 97 -0.80 -37.68 12.04
C THR A 97 -1.93 -36.80 12.57
N THR A 98 -2.30 -35.75 11.84
CA THR A 98 -3.56 -35.05 12.07
C THR A 98 -4.67 -35.94 11.53
N ALA A 99 -5.67 -36.24 12.35
CA ALA A 99 -6.77 -37.17 12.06
C ALA A 99 -7.74 -36.67 10.95
N THR A 100 -7.25 -35.94 9.97
CA THR A 100 -7.99 -35.52 8.77
C THR A 100 -7.77 -36.55 7.68
N VAL A 101 -8.74 -37.45 7.52
CA VAL A 101 -8.80 -38.32 6.34
C VAL A 101 -9.13 -37.47 5.10
N SER A 102 -8.38 -37.65 4.02
CA SER A 102 -8.68 -37.01 2.73
C SER A 102 -9.97 -37.60 2.15
N SER A 103 -11.07 -36.84 2.12
CA SER A 103 -12.36 -37.26 1.55
C SER A 103 -12.46 -37.00 0.04
N VAL A 104 -11.41 -37.32 -0.72
CA VAL A 104 -11.49 -37.22 -2.18
C VAL A 104 -12.24 -38.44 -2.70
N GLY A 105 -13.56 -38.30 -2.86
CA GLY A 105 -14.39 -39.18 -3.67
C GLY A 105 -15.08 -40.36 -2.97
N ARG A 106 -15.27 -40.34 -1.64
CA ARG A 106 -16.04 -41.37 -0.93
C ARG A 106 -17.03 -40.72 0.04
N GLU A 107 -18.32 -40.80 -0.27
CA GLU A 107 -19.39 -40.56 0.70
C GLU A 107 -19.46 -41.81 1.59
N ASP A 108 -19.00 -41.69 2.83
CA ASP A 108 -19.12 -42.76 3.83
C ASP A 108 -20.37 -42.51 4.66
N ASP A 109 -21.47 -43.15 4.28
CA ASP A 109 -22.82 -42.99 4.84
C ASP A 109 -23.00 -43.76 6.18
N LYS A 110 -21.91 -44.03 6.90
CA LYS A 110 -21.86 -44.95 8.05
C LYS A 110 -21.18 -44.39 9.29
N GLY A 111 -21.34 -43.10 9.55
CA GLY A 111 -21.05 -42.48 10.85
C GLY A 111 -22.34 -41.94 11.48
N PRO A 112 -22.47 -41.92 12.82
CA PRO A 112 -23.48 -41.05 13.44
C PRO A 112 -23.24 -39.62 12.92
N PRO A 113 -24.30 -38.86 12.60
CA PRO A 113 -24.17 -37.51 12.06
C PRO A 113 -23.22 -36.73 12.97
N ALA A 114 -22.24 -36.03 12.37
CA ALA A 114 -21.39 -35.13 13.11
C ALA A 114 -22.31 -34.23 13.93
N GLU A 115 -22.27 -34.39 15.25
CA GLU A 115 -23.13 -33.66 16.17
C GLU A 115 -23.07 -32.18 15.80
N ASP A 116 -24.24 -31.55 15.66
CA ASP A 116 -24.42 -30.18 15.16
C ASP A 116 -23.61 -29.18 16.00
N GLN A 117 -22.32 -29.05 15.69
CA GLN A 117 -21.49 -28.01 16.24
C GLN A 117 -22.04 -26.70 15.68
N PRO A 118 -22.52 -25.78 16.54
CA PRO A 118 -22.98 -24.50 16.05
C PRO A 118 -21.81 -23.82 15.35
N PHE A 119 -22.04 -23.37 14.13
CA PHE A 119 -21.08 -22.51 13.45
C PHE A 119 -20.75 -21.32 14.36
N PRO A 120 -19.49 -20.86 14.40
CA PRO A 120 -19.18 -19.60 15.07
C PRO A 120 -20.14 -18.52 14.56
N GLY A 121 -20.70 -17.73 15.48
CA GLY A 121 -21.69 -16.71 15.15
C GLY A 121 -21.15 -15.75 14.08
N LYS A 122 -22.04 -15.30 13.19
CA LYS A 122 -21.69 -14.28 12.21
C LYS A 122 -21.41 -12.97 12.95
N SER A 123 -20.28 -12.33 12.66
CA SER A 123 -20.02 -10.98 13.13
C SER A 123 -20.94 -10.00 12.40
N PRO A 124 -21.59 -9.05 13.10
CA PRO A 124 -22.45 -8.08 12.46
C PRO A 124 -21.62 -7.02 11.71
N PHE A 125 -22.09 -6.59 10.54
CA PHE A 125 -21.48 -5.46 9.84
C PHE A 125 -21.99 -4.14 10.40
N HIS A 126 -21.09 -3.18 10.57
CA HIS A 126 -21.41 -1.80 10.91
C HIS A 126 -21.32 -0.93 9.65
N LEU A 127 -22.41 -0.22 9.33
CA LEU A 127 -22.43 0.69 8.18
C LEU A 127 -21.91 2.07 8.61
N LEU A 128 -20.72 2.46 8.15
CA LEU A 128 -20.07 3.71 8.54
C LEU A 128 -20.42 4.87 7.61
N HIS A 129 -20.50 4.62 6.30
CA HIS A 129 -20.80 5.70 5.35
C HIS A 129 -21.36 5.19 4.03
N VAL A 130 -22.17 5.99 3.35
CA VAL A 130 -22.65 5.72 2.00
C VAL A 130 -22.44 6.94 1.11
N ALA A 131 -21.77 6.75 -0.03
CA ALA A 131 -21.55 7.77 -1.04
C ALA A 131 -21.40 7.17 -2.45
N ASN A 132 -21.94 7.81 -3.48
CA ASN A 132 -21.82 7.39 -4.88
C ASN A 132 -22.15 5.92 -5.16
N GLY A 133 -23.20 5.39 -4.51
CA GLY A 133 -23.61 3.99 -4.65
C GLY A 133 -22.61 2.98 -4.08
N ARG A 134 -21.71 3.43 -3.20
CA ARG A 134 -20.77 2.62 -2.44
C ARG A 134 -21.04 2.80 -0.95
N ALA A 135 -20.82 1.75 -0.18
CA ALA A 135 -20.91 1.75 1.26
C ALA A 135 -19.54 1.45 1.86
N LEU A 136 -19.17 2.16 2.92
CA LEU A 136 -18.07 1.81 3.82
C LEU A 136 -18.66 1.04 4.99
N ILE A 137 -18.22 -0.20 5.15
CA ILE A 137 -18.62 -1.10 6.23
C ILE A 137 -17.43 -1.48 7.09
N GLU A 138 -17.69 -1.85 8.33
CA GLU A 138 -16.72 -2.36 9.29
C GLU A 138 -17.18 -3.72 9.82
N ASP A 139 -16.21 -4.61 10.04
CA ASP A 139 -16.33 -5.91 10.69
C ASP A 139 -15.18 -6.06 11.71
N ASP A 140 -15.17 -7.14 12.49
CA ASP A 140 -14.11 -7.50 13.46
C ASP A 140 -12.71 -7.58 12.84
N THR A 141 -12.64 -7.88 11.55
CA THR A 141 -11.43 -8.02 10.74
C THR A 141 -10.95 -6.72 10.10
N GLY A 142 -11.81 -5.69 10.02
CA GLY A 142 -11.45 -4.37 9.50
C GLY A 142 -12.54 -3.68 8.69
N MET A 143 -12.16 -2.64 7.95
CA MET A 143 -13.06 -1.82 7.14
C MET A 143 -12.98 -2.16 5.65
N TYR A 144 -14.13 -2.14 4.98
CA TYR A 144 -14.27 -2.50 3.56
C TYR A 144 -15.15 -1.50 2.80
N VAL A 145 -14.76 -1.16 1.57
CA VAL A 145 -15.59 -0.37 0.65
C VAL A 145 -16.27 -1.32 -0.32
N VAL A 146 -17.60 -1.34 -0.29
CA VAL A 146 -18.43 -2.29 -1.05
C VAL A 146 -19.41 -1.57 -1.98
N ARG A 147 -19.83 -2.25 -3.04
CA ARG A 147 -20.89 -1.83 -3.98
C ARG A 147 -21.93 -2.95 -4.08
N VAL A 148 -23.15 -2.63 -4.50
CA VAL A 148 -24.11 -3.64 -4.95
C VAL A 148 -23.44 -4.68 -5.87
N GLY A 149 -23.52 -5.96 -5.49
CA GLY A 149 -22.88 -7.10 -6.14
C GLY A 149 -21.56 -7.57 -5.52
N SER A 150 -20.91 -6.77 -4.67
CA SER A 150 -19.67 -7.12 -3.96
C SER A 150 -19.89 -8.29 -3.01
N VAL A 151 -18.86 -9.13 -2.85
CA VAL A 151 -18.81 -10.20 -1.84
C VAL A 151 -18.29 -9.59 -0.52
N LEU A 152 -19.01 -9.85 0.57
CA LEU A 152 -18.66 -9.42 1.93
C LEU A 152 -17.74 -10.45 2.62
N PRO A 153 -17.10 -10.10 3.75
CA PRO A 153 -16.24 -11.02 4.52
C PRO A 153 -16.94 -12.30 4.99
N ASP A 154 -18.25 -12.25 5.21
CA ASP A 154 -19.11 -13.40 5.55
C ASP A 154 -19.51 -14.25 4.32
N ASN A 155 -18.91 -13.96 3.16
CA ASN A 155 -19.16 -14.58 1.86
C ASN A 155 -20.58 -14.33 1.30
N SER A 156 -21.37 -13.45 1.93
CA SER A 156 -22.64 -12.98 1.38
C SER A 156 -22.40 -11.93 0.28
N ARG A 157 -23.43 -11.61 -0.51
CA ARG A 157 -23.34 -10.55 -1.53
C ARG A 157 -24.19 -9.35 -1.14
N LEU A 158 -23.69 -8.16 -1.41
CA LEU A 158 -24.44 -6.93 -1.19
C LEU A 158 -25.55 -6.82 -2.26
N ALA A 159 -26.81 -6.98 -1.86
CA ALA A 159 -27.94 -6.96 -2.78
C ALA A 159 -28.40 -5.55 -3.10
N THR A 160 -28.52 -4.67 -2.10
CA THR A 160 -29.03 -3.30 -2.29
C THR A 160 -28.47 -2.35 -1.23
N ILE A 161 -28.31 -1.08 -1.62
CA ILE A 161 -28.01 0.04 -0.73
C ILE A 161 -29.18 1.02 -0.86
N GLU A 162 -29.91 1.25 0.23
CA GLU A 162 -31.11 2.08 0.23
C GLU A 162 -31.20 2.96 1.49
N GLN A 163 -32.04 3.99 1.44
CA GLN A 163 -32.28 4.88 2.58
C GLN A 163 -33.69 4.63 3.13
N ARG A 164 -33.78 4.13 4.36
CA ARG A 164 -35.05 3.90 5.08
C ARG A 164 -35.11 4.86 6.26
N ASP A 165 -36.19 5.65 6.35
CA ASP A 165 -36.41 6.62 7.45
C ASP A 165 -35.23 7.59 7.64
N GLY A 166 -34.61 8.03 6.55
CA GLY A 166 -33.44 8.92 6.59
C GLY A 166 -32.12 8.24 6.95
N ARG A 167 -32.12 6.96 7.35
CA ARG A 167 -30.91 6.18 7.62
C ARG A 167 -30.53 5.32 6.43
N TRP A 168 -29.23 5.24 6.17
CA TRP A 168 -28.71 4.31 5.17
C TRP A 168 -28.77 2.88 5.69
N VAL A 169 -29.16 1.98 4.81
CA VAL A 169 -29.34 0.56 5.09
C VAL A 169 -28.77 -0.24 3.93
N ILE A 170 -28.03 -1.30 4.26
CA ILE A 170 -27.58 -2.30 3.31
C ILE A 170 -28.35 -3.60 3.52
N VAL A 171 -28.68 -4.27 2.41
CA VAL A 171 -29.36 -5.57 2.41
C VAL A 171 -28.44 -6.59 1.75
N THR A 172 -28.15 -7.68 2.44
CA THR A 172 -27.35 -8.78 1.89
C THR A 172 -28.23 -9.77 1.11
N SER A 173 -27.62 -10.62 0.30
CA SER A 173 -28.28 -11.71 -0.42
C SER A 173 -28.98 -12.71 0.51
N THR A 174 -28.54 -12.78 1.76
CA THR A 174 -29.12 -13.64 2.80
C THR A 174 -30.38 -13.01 3.42
N GLY A 175 -30.65 -11.73 3.12
CA GLY A 175 -31.76 -10.97 3.68
C GLY A 175 -31.42 -10.23 4.98
N ASP A 176 -30.15 -10.26 5.41
CA ASP A 176 -29.69 -9.53 6.58
C ASP A 176 -29.64 -8.04 6.28
N VAL A 177 -30.08 -7.23 7.25
CA VAL A 177 -30.27 -5.79 7.11
C VAL A 177 -29.39 -5.08 8.13
N TYR A 178 -28.44 -4.28 7.65
CA TYR A 178 -27.54 -3.50 8.51
C TYR A 178 -27.75 -2.01 8.25
N SER A 179 -28.00 -1.25 9.32
CA SER A 179 -28.21 0.20 9.25
C SER A 179 -27.02 0.97 9.81
N HIS A 180 -26.84 2.20 9.33
CA HIS A 180 -25.98 3.17 9.99
C HIS A 180 -26.63 3.57 11.32
N GLU A 181 -25.87 3.46 12.42
CA GLU A 181 -26.30 3.89 13.77
C GLU A 181 -26.37 5.42 13.88
#